data_AF-A0A5J4S836-F1
#
_entry.id   AF-A0A5J4S836-F1
#
_cell.length_a   1.000
_cell.length_b   1.000
_cell.length_c   1.000
_cell.angle_alpha   90.00
_cell.angle_beta   90.00
_cell.angle_gamma   90.00
#
_symmetry.space_group_name_H-M   'P 1'
#
loop_
_entity.id
_entity.type
_entity.pdbx_description
1 polymer ?
#
loop_
_entity_poly.entity_id
_entity_poly.type
_entity_poly.pdbx_seq_one_letter_code
_entity_poly.pdbx_strand_id
1 'polypeptide(L)'
;SVYEDAFGNDFSDQLAVKLMMKGISKKETAVISGKEINYATLLKHTVNYCDGIVQNSEHVNEEVMEYARQSNKPILDYQHNPEEFADACNTFYDKILETEI
;
A
#
# COMPACT_ATOMS: atom_id res chain seq x y z
N SER A 1 0.04 2.27 4.08
CA SER A 1 1.17 1.77 4.89
C SER A 1 1.45 0.31 4.59
N VAL A 2 2.70 -0.11 4.73
CA VAL A 2 3.17 -1.49 4.56
C VAL A 2 3.63 -2.01 5.92
N TYR A 3 3.25 -3.24 6.25
CA TYR A 3 3.57 -3.92 7.51
C TYR A 3 4.25 -5.27 7.23
N GLU A 4 4.84 -5.87 8.26
CA GLU A 4 5.47 -7.19 8.17
C GLU A 4 4.46 -8.29 7.81
N ASP A 5 3.24 -8.19 8.36
CA ASP A 5 2.20 -9.21 8.23
C ASP A 5 1.69 -9.28 6.77
N ALA A 6 2.29 -10.19 6.01
CA ALA A 6 1.78 -10.65 4.74
C ALA A 6 0.79 -11.80 4.95
N PHE A 7 -0.31 -11.80 4.20
CA PHE A 7 -1.14 -12.99 4.12
C PHE A 7 -0.35 -14.09 3.40
N GLY A 8 -0.13 -15.23 4.05
CA GLY A 8 0.62 -16.35 3.47
C GLY A 8 -0.13 -17.13 2.38
N ASN A 9 -1.42 -16.84 2.19
CA ASN A 9 -2.25 -17.46 1.17
C ASN A 9 -2.64 -16.44 0.10
N ASP A 10 -2.76 -16.90 -1.14
CA ASP A 10 -3.32 -16.09 -2.21
C ASP A 10 -4.79 -15.73 -1.93
N PHE A 11 -5.21 -14.59 -2.47
CA PHE A 11 -6.59 -14.17 -2.38
C PHE A 11 -7.47 -15.11 -3.20
N SER A 12 -8.67 -15.41 -2.69
CA SER A 12 -9.67 -16.18 -3.43
C SER A 12 -9.95 -15.53 -4.79
N ASP A 13 -10.17 -16.34 -5.80
CA ASP A 13 -10.77 -16.01 -7.09
C ASP A 13 -12.08 -15.18 -6.99
N GLN A 14 -12.76 -15.21 -5.84
CA GLN A 14 -13.92 -14.36 -5.53
C GLN A 14 -13.58 -12.94 -5.04
N LEU A 15 -12.31 -12.53 -4.96
CA LEU A 15 -11.91 -11.21 -4.46
C LEU A 15 -12.58 -10.09 -5.24
N ALA A 16 -12.58 -10.17 -6.57
CA ALA A 16 -13.22 -9.18 -7.44
C ALA A 16 -14.72 -9.03 -7.15
N VAL A 17 -15.42 -10.15 -6.91
CA VAL A 17 -16.85 -10.16 -6.56
C VAL A 17 -17.08 -9.46 -5.22
N LYS A 18 -16.26 -9.77 -4.21
CA LYS A 18 -16.35 -9.14 -2.89
C LYS A 18 -16.08 -7.63 -2.93
N LEU A 19 -15.11 -7.18 -3.74
CA LEU A 19 -14.84 -5.76 -3.91
C LEU A 19 -16.00 -5.02 -4.61
N MET A 20 -16.60 -5.62 -5.64
CA MET A 20 -17.81 -5.06 -6.27
C MET A 20 -18.98 -4.95 -5.28
N MET A 21 -19.19 -5.96 -4.43
CA MET A 21 -20.22 -5.91 -3.36
C MET A 21 -19.97 -4.79 -2.35
N LYS A 22 -18.71 -4.37 -2.16
CA LYS A 22 -18.32 -3.26 -1.29
C LYS A 22 -18.37 -1.88 -1.97
N GLY A 23 -18.83 -1.81 -3.21
CA GLY A 23 -19.02 -0.55 -3.95
C GLY A 23 -17.85 -0.14 -4.85
N ILE A 24 -16.82 -0.98 -4.99
CA ILE A 24 -15.72 -0.72 -5.94
C ILE A 24 -16.21 -1.00 -7.37
N SER A 25 -15.92 -0.11 -8.31
CA SER A 25 -16.47 -0.20 -9.66
C SER A 25 -15.91 -1.40 -10.43
N LYS A 26 -16.67 -1.88 -11.41
CA LYS A 26 -16.23 -2.96 -12.31
C LYS A 26 -14.93 -2.64 -13.05
N LYS A 27 -14.68 -1.34 -13.34
CA LYS A 27 -13.44 -0.87 -13.98
C LYS A 27 -12.24 -1.07 -13.05
N GLU A 28 -12.40 -0.73 -11.77
CA GLU A 28 -11.37 -0.90 -10.75
C GLU A 28 -11.15 -2.38 -10.40
N THR A 29 -12.21 -3.21 -10.39
CA THR A 29 -12.06 -4.65 -10.14
C THR A 29 -11.60 -5.44 -11.36
N ALA A 30 -11.58 -4.86 -12.57
CA ALA A 30 -11.13 -5.55 -13.78
C ALA A 30 -9.66 -5.96 -13.70
N VAL A 31 -8.84 -5.16 -13.01
CA VAL A 31 -7.40 -5.41 -12.86
C VAL A 31 -7.09 -6.68 -12.06
N ILE A 32 -8.03 -7.08 -11.20
CA ILE A 32 -7.93 -8.23 -10.30
C ILE A 32 -8.80 -9.42 -10.70
N SER A 33 -9.61 -9.28 -11.75
CA SER A 33 -10.53 -10.35 -12.18
C SER A 33 -9.78 -11.44 -12.95
N GLY A 34 -9.86 -12.69 -12.48
CA GLY A 34 -9.29 -13.85 -13.18
C GLY A 34 -7.78 -14.01 -13.05
N LYS A 35 -7.16 -13.36 -12.05
CA LYS A 35 -5.74 -13.51 -11.74
C LYS A 35 -5.58 -14.07 -10.33
N GLU A 36 -4.60 -14.94 -10.14
CA GLU A 36 -4.07 -15.21 -8.79
C GLU A 36 -3.44 -13.91 -8.29
N ILE A 37 -3.89 -13.47 -7.12
CA ILE A 37 -3.39 -12.26 -6.49
C ILE A 37 -2.80 -12.69 -5.18
N ASN A 38 -1.50 -12.52 -5.08
CA ASN A 38 -0.79 -12.62 -3.82
C ASN A 38 -0.72 -11.23 -3.17
N TYR A 39 -0.29 -11.22 -1.91
CA TYR A 39 -0.13 -10.00 -1.12
C TYR A 39 0.71 -8.92 -1.82
N ALA A 40 1.87 -9.29 -2.37
CA ALA A 40 2.79 -8.36 -3.02
C ALA A 40 2.16 -7.71 -4.27
N THR A 41 1.47 -8.50 -5.11
CA THR A 41 0.81 -8.01 -6.32
C THR A 41 -0.29 -7.00 -5.98
N LEU A 42 -1.07 -7.28 -4.92
CA LEU A 42 -2.10 -6.35 -4.46
C LEU A 42 -1.48 -5.04 -3.97
N LEU A 43 -0.44 -5.11 -3.14
CA LEU A 43 0.19 -3.91 -2.57
C LEU A 43 0.88 -3.04 -3.62
N LYS A 44 1.58 -3.65 -4.58
CA LYS A 44 2.13 -2.93 -5.74
C LYS A 44 1.04 -2.22 -6.53
N HIS A 45 -0.13 -2.85 -6.68
CA HIS A 45 -1.24 -2.20 -7.35
C HIS A 45 -1.73 -0.99 -6.56
N THR A 46 -1.92 -1.12 -5.24
CA THR A 46 -2.37 -0.01 -4.39
C THR A 46 -1.38 1.14 -4.35
N VAL A 47 -0.06 0.88 -4.43
CA VAL A 47 0.97 1.93 -4.52
C VAL A 47 0.65 2.92 -5.64
N ASN A 48 0.09 2.48 -6.77
CA ASN A 48 -0.25 3.37 -7.88
C ASN A 48 -1.35 4.39 -7.55
N TYR A 49 -2.19 4.11 -6.56
CA TYR A 49 -3.31 4.97 -6.14
C TYR A 49 -3.04 5.72 -4.83
N CYS A 50 -1.90 5.51 -4.18
CA CYS A 50 -1.52 6.24 -2.97
C CYS A 50 -0.76 7.53 -3.30
N ASP A 51 -0.90 8.57 -2.49
CA ASP A 51 -0.12 9.82 -2.64
C ASP A 51 1.20 9.77 -1.86
N GLY A 52 1.34 8.81 -0.94
CA GLY A 52 2.58 8.47 -0.27
C GLY A 52 2.53 7.08 0.36
N ILE A 53 3.71 6.56 0.73
CA ILE A 53 3.87 5.23 1.30
C ILE A 53 4.59 5.34 2.66
N VAL A 54 4.10 4.63 3.67
CA VAL A 54 4.75 4.52 4.98
C VAL A 54 5.14 3.07 5.25
N GLN A 55 6.40 2.83 5.59
CA GLN A 55 6.88 1.55 6.10
C GLN A 55 6.67 1.51 7.63
N ASN A 56 5.66 0.79 8.08
CA ASN A 56 5.28 0.75 9.50
C ASN A 56 6.01 -0.34 10.31
N SER A 57 6.65 -1.30 9.65
CA SER A 57 7.39 -2.39 10.29
C SER A 57 8.86 -2.35 9.88
N GLU A 58 9.75 -2.75 10.78
CA GLU A 58 11.19 -2.84 10.49
C GLU A 58 11.45 -3.80 9.32
N HIS A 59 10.74 -4.93 9.32
CA HIS A 59 10.76 -5.90 8.24
C HIS A 59 9.44 -5.84 7.47
N VAL A 60 9.54 -5.70 6.15
CA VAL A 60 8.40 -5.69 5.22
C VAL A 60 8.76 -6.46 3.97
N ASN A 61 7.77 -6.70 3.10
CA ASN A 61 8.03 -7.27 1.79
C ASN A 61 8.86 -6.28 0.93
N GLU A 62 10.16 -6.55 0.76
CA GLU A 62 11.07 -5.71 -0.02
C GLU A 62 10.66 -5.55 -1.49
N GLU A 63 9.98 -6.54 -2.06
CA GLU A 63 9.47 -6.44 -3.44
C GLU A 63 8.43 -5.31 -3.58
N VAL A 64 7.65 -5.07 -2.52
CA VAL A 64 6.67 -3.97 -2.46
C VAL A 64 7.38 -2.65 -2.22
N MET A 65 8.35 -2.58 -1.30
CA MET A 65 9.06 -1.34 -1.01
C MET A 65 9.94 -0.87 -2.17
N GLU A 66 10.58 -1.79 -2.89
CA GLU A 66 11.34 -1.47 -4.09
C GLU A 66 10.43 -0.89 -5.18
N TYR A 67 9.26 -1.48 -5.39
CA TYR A 67 8.26 -0.92 -6.32
C TYR A 67 7.78 0.47 -5.88
N ALA A 68 7.57 0.68 -4.57
CA ALA A 68 7.19 1.99 -4.04
C ALA A 68 8.29 3.04 -4.29
N ARG A 69 9.57 2.71 -4.06
CA ARG A 69 10.71 3.62 -4.31
C ARG A 69 10.82 4.01 -5.79
N GLN A 70 10.47 3.11 -6.71
CA GLN A 70 10.44 3.37 -8.15
C GLN A 70 9.24 4.22 -8.61
N SER A 71 8.23 4.41 -7.76
CA SER A 71 7.00 5.14 -8.13
C SER A 71 7.12 6.67 -8.12
N ASN A 72 8.29 7.21 -7.74
CA ASN A 72 8.52 8.65 -7.50
C ASN A 72 7.59 9.29 -6.46
N LYS A 73 6.97 8.50 -5.60
CA LYS A 73 6.09 8.96 -4.52
C LYS A 73 6.89 9.17 -3.23
N PRO A 74 6.50 10.12 -2.36
CA PRO A 74 7.07 10.25 -1.03
C PRO A 74 6.99 8.93 -0.26
N ILE A 75 8.08 8.59 0.43
CA ILE A 75 8.15 7.43 1.32
C ILE A 75 8.60 7.89 2.71
N LEU A 76 7.89 7.45 3.74
CA LEU A 76 8.36 7.49 5.12
C LEU A 76 8.91 6.11 5.48
N ASP A 77 10.22 6.03 5.62
CA ASP A 77 10.91 4.81 6.06
C ASP A 77 10.55 4.47 7.51
N TYR A 78 10.88 3.25 7.94
CA TYR A 78 10.63 2.79 9.30
C TYR A 78 11.29 3.69 10.35
N GLN A 79 10.53 4.07 11.37
CA GLN A 79 11.03 4.88 12.48
C GLN A 79 11.42 3.97 13.65
N HIS A 80 12.71 3.93 13.97
CA HIS A 80 13.22 3.11 15.08
C HIS A 80 12.82 3.65 16.45
N ASN A 81 12.59 4.96 16.58
CA ASN A 81 12.18 5.60 17.81
C ASN A 81 10.65 5.79 17.85
N PRO A 82 9.91 5.08 18.73
CA PRO A 82 8.46 5.23 18.85
C PRO A 82 8.02 6.64 19.26
N GLU A 83 8.86 7.39 19.98
CA GLU A 83 8.55 8.76 20.40
C GLU A 83 8.53 9.72 19.20
N GLU A 84 9.39 9.48 18.21
CA GLU A 84 9.49 10.29 16.99
C GLU A 84 8.50 9.83 15.90
N PHE A 85 7.97 8.62 15.99
CA PHE A 85 7.08 8.06 14.98
C PHE A 85 5.84 8.93 14.70
N ALA A 86 5.24 9.47 15.77
CA ALA A 86 4.07 10.34 15.64
C ALA A 86 4.41 11.63 14.87
N ASP A 87 5.52 12.28 15.22
CA ASP A 87 5.97 13.53 14.59
C ASP A 87 6.40 13.31 13.14
N ALA A 88 7.08 12.19 12.86
CA ALA A 88 7.46 11.80 11.51
C ALA A 88 6.23 11.54 10.63
N CYS A 89 5.19 10.88 11.18
CA CYS A 89 3.92 10.70 10.47
C CYS A 89 3.23 12.04 10.21
N ASN A 90 3.10 12.91 11.22
CA ASN A 90 2.47 14.22 11.06
C ASN A 90 3.16 15.03 9.96
N THR A 91 4.49 15.12 10.01
CA THR A 91 5.30 15.83 9.00
C THR A 91 5.10 15.23 7.61
N PHE A 92 5.00 13.91 7.51
CA PHE A 92 4.78 13.22 6.24
C PHE A 92 3.38 13.49 5.67
N TYR A 93 2.34 13.48 6.50
CA TYR A 93 0.98 13.82 6.10
C TYR A 93 0.86 15.28 5.68
N ASP A 94 1.47 16.22 6.41
CA ASP A 94 1.50 17.64 6.04
C ASP A 94 2.14 17.83 4.66
N LYS A 95 3.28 17.17 4.41
CA LYS A 95 3.97 17.21 3.11
C LYS A 95 3.09 16.69 1.97
N ILE A 96 2.37 15.59 2.18
CA ILE A 96 1.45 15.05 1.16
C ILE A 96 0.32 16.04 0.88
N LEU A 97 -0.29 16.57 1.95
CA LEU A 97 -1.40 17.51 1.84
C LEU A 97 -0.98 18.78 1.07
N GLU A 98 0.23 19.30 1.32
CA GLU A 98 0.76 20.46 0.60
C GLU A 98 1.00 20.19 -0.89
N THR A 99 1.38 18.96 -1.26
CA THR A 99 1.57 18.58 -2.68
C THR A 99 0.27 18.38 -3.46
N GLU A 100 -0.88 18.34 -2.78
CA GLU A 100 -2.22 18.23 -3.41
C GLU A 100 -2.89 19.60 -3.69
N ILE A 101 -2.29 20.70 -3.22
CA ILE A 101 -2.78 22.09 -3.39
C ILE A 101 -2.18 22.73 -4.64
#